data_AF-G5JCF4-F1
#
_entry.id   AF-G5JCF4-F1
#
_cell.length_a   1.000
_cell.length_b   1.000
_cell.length_c   1.000
_cell.angle_alpha   90.00
_cell.angle_beta   90.00
_cell.angle_gamma   90.00
#
_symmetry.space_group_name_H-M   'P 1'
#
loop_
_entity.id
_entity.type
_entity.pdbx_description
1 polymer ?
#
loop_
_entity_poly.entity_id
_entity_poly.type
_entity_poly.pdbx_seq_one_letter_code
_entity_poly.pdbx_strand_id
1 'polypeptide(L)'
;MKESINWYWTPDLKIVRNVAQQNGIIQVQECSDVAYLEAEQEILETKRQEWFEGANIATNTIRKVYFQELLKEVDYQLEYVEQRLSELREPTELLEQSTPIVEVVQSSNLSDTDELTHEEARDRGNLERKVERAFYEAGKALQELRERRLYRNTHKTFESYCQERFGHSRQKANFLIAGAKAYDNLTTNCCQTDPENLTTNGTQTETETQMTTNGCQNQDESPISLTTNRAQNPEVEMTTNGLQTEMAKMTTNGTQILPTSEGQVRPLTKLEPDQQREAWQKAVEQAGGKVPSGRIVKSIVDQIRERNPVPNPWRVNEVAMIMVKDNPELRGKGGCWCVITEVHNFSCTVRLWDGDYQVKPENLKELPYSNEQQEMVRKLCDRLTKIYHAEMEDTAKAVLASLGRIDRPWLTEIESGLLTFLEGNLKTDNG
;
A
#
# COMPACT_ATOMS: atom_id res chain seq x y z
N MET A 1 27.12 -22.80 0.62
CA MET A 1 26.47 -22.66 1.94
C MET A 1 26.31 -21.19 2.26
N LYS A 2 25.21 -20.60 1.79
CA LYS A 2 24.76 -19.25 2.14
C LYS A 2 23.45 -19.45 2.91
N GLU A 3 23.53 -19.47 4.23
CA GLU A 3 22.34 -19.30 5.06
C GLU A 3 22.23 -17.82 5.39
N SER A 4 21.25 -17.18 4.76
CA SER A 4 20.78 -15.86 5.08
C SER A 4 20.15 -15.89 6.47
N ILE A 5 20.91 -15.54 7.50
CA ILE A 5 20.35 -15.24 8.81
C ILE A 5 19.58 -13.93 8.66
N ASN A 6 18.26 -14.03 8.85
CA ASN A 6 17.26 -12.99 8.69
C ASN A 6 17.43 -11.91 9.77
N TRP A 7 17.65 -10.66 9.36
CA TRP A 7 18.03 -9.52 10.21
C TRP A 7 16.85 -8.76 10.82
N TYR A 8 15.97 -9.46 11.54
CA TYR A 8 14.98 -8.83 12.43
C TYR A 8 14.80 -9.67 13.68
N TRP A 9 15.56 -9.35 14.74
CA TRP A 9 15.18 -9.77 16.09
C TRP A 9 14.62 -8.55 16.81
N THR A 10 13.36 -8.24 16.54
CA THR A 10 12.48 -7.60 17.51
C THR A 10 11.63 -8.75 18.04
N PRO A 11 11.61 -9.02 19.36
CA PRO A 11 10.71 -10.02 19.89
C PRO A 11 9.29 -9.46 19.77
N ASP A 12 8.65 -9.76 18.65
CA ASP A 12 7.19 -9.77 18.59
C ASP A 12 6.75 -10.77 19.68
N LEU A 13 6.01 -10.32 20.69
CA LEU A 13 5.54 -11.13 21.83
C LEU A 13 4.88 -12.46 21.36
N LYS A 14 4.38 -12.50 20.12
CA LYS A 14 3.87 -13.71 19.46
C LYS A 14 4.93 -14.79 19.19
N ILE A 15 6.18 -14.41 18.93
CA ILE A 15 7.30 -15.35 18.67
C ILE A 15 7.75 -15.98 19.98
N VAL A 16 7.87 -15.18 21.05
CA VAL A 16 8.18 -15.68 22.41
C VAL A 16 7.10 -16.65 22.88
N ARG A 17 5.83 -16.30 22.66
CA ARG A 17 4.66 -17.16 22.95
C ARG A 17 4.72 -18.50 22.22
N ASN A 18 5.08 -18.50 20.93
CA ASN A 18 5.19 -19.73 20.14
C ASN A 18 6.38 -20.60 20.57
N VAL A 19 7.52 -20.00 20.94
CA VAL A 19 8.71 -20.73 21.39
C VAL A 19 8.51 -21.33 22.79
N ALA A 20 7.89 -20.60 23.70
CA ALA A 20 7.55 -21.10 25.04
C ALA A 20 6.51 -22.25 24.99
N GLN A 21 5.55 -22.18 24.05
CA GLN A 21 4.60 -23.27 23.79
C GLN A 21 5.26 -24.51 23.14
N GLN A 22 6.20 -24.31 22.20
CA GLN A 22 6.91 -25.42 21.56
C GLN A 22 7.89 -26.14 22.51
N ASN A 23 8.49 -25.40 23.45
CA ASN A 23 9.42 -25.96 24.44
C ASN A 23 8.70 -26.54 25.68
N GLY A 24 7.36 -26.53 25.71
CA GLY A 24 6.57 -27.12 26.80
C GLY A 24 6.65 -26.37 28.13
N ILE A 25 7.08 -25.10 28.11
CA ILE A 25 7.31 -24.28 29.31
C ILE A 25 5.98 -23.82 29.94
N ILE A 26 4.89 -23.74 29.15
CA ILE A 26 3.58 -23.23 29.62
C ILE A 26 2.45 -24.17 29.19
N GLN A 27 1.66 -24.69 30.15
CA GLN A 27 0.39 -25.37 29.86
C GLN A 27 -0.79 -24.39 29.85
N VAL A 28 -1.65 -24.55 28.85
CA VAL A 28 -2.79 -23.67 28.55
C VAL A 28 -3.92 -23.95 29.53
N GLN A 29 -3.90 -23.33 30.71
CA GLN A 29 -5.08 -22.86 31.44
C GLN A 29 -4.55 -22.16 32.71
N GLU A 30 -4.81 -20.86 32.85
CA GLU A 30 -4.45 -20.02 34.02
C GLU A 30 -2.95 -19.86 34.31
N CYS A 31 -2.22 -19.10 33.46
CA CYS A 31 -0.95 -18.51 33.89
C CYS A 31 -1.21 -17.08 34.38
N SER A 32 -0.81 -16.78 35.61
CA SER A 32 -0.78 -15.42 36.13
C SER A 32 0.21 -14.57 35.32
N ASP A 33 -0.03 -13.25 35.24
CA ASP A 33 0.89 -12.30 34.57
C ASP A 33 2.32 -12.40 35.13
N VAL A 34 2.46 -12.81 36.39
CA VAL A 34 3.74 -13.09 37.06
C VAL A 34 4.47 -14.28 36.44
N ALA A 35 3.79 -15.40 36.18
CA ALA A 35 4.40 -16.59 35.58
C ALA A 35 4.90 -16.32 34.15
N TYR A 36 4.22 -15.44 33.42
CA TYR A 36 4.65 -15.03 32.08
C TYR A 36 5.93 -14.16 32.13
N LEU A 37 5.97 -13.19 33.06
CA LEU A 37 7.12 -12.32 33.24
C LEU A 37 8.34 -13.08 33.79
N GLU A 38 8.15 -14.08 34.67
CA GLU A 38 9.22 -14.95 35.16
C GLU A 38 9.81 -15.80 34.01
N ALA A 39 8.97 -16.32 33.10
CA ALA A 39 9.45 -17.05 31.92
C ALA A 39 10.18 -16.13 30.91
N GLU A 40 9.70 -14.89 30.74
CA GLU A 40 10.36 -13.90 29.89
C GLU A 40 11.73 -13.49 30.47
N GLN A 41 11.83 -13.34 31.79
CA GLN A 41 13.09 -13.11 32.50
C GLN A 41 14.10 -14.24 32.25
N GLU A 42 13.72 -15.51 32.43
CA GLU A 42 14.62 -16.67 32.24
C GLU A 42 15.19 -16.74 30.81
N ILE A 43 14.36 -16.44 29.80
CA ILE A 43 14.78 -16.41 28.39
C ILE A 43 15.79 -15.29 28.13
N LEU A 44 15.53 -14.10 28.68
CA LEU A 44 16.42 -12.96 28.53
C LEU A 44 17.76 -13.19 29.25
N GLU A 45 17.76 -13.76 30.45
CA GLU A 45 18.97 -14.11 31.20
C GLU A 45 19.83 -15.14 30.44
N THR A 46 19.20 -16.16 29.84
CA THR A 46 19.90 -17.17 29.04
C THR A 46 20.60 -16.53 27.84
N LYS A 47 19.90 -15.65 27.11
CA LYS A 47 20.47 -14.95 25.95
C LYS A 47 21.57 -13.97 26.34
N ARG A 48 21.40 -13.28 27.47
CA ARG A 48 22.43 -12.41 28.03
C ARG A 48 23.74 -13.16 28.23
N GLN A 49 23.68 -14.38 28.79
CA GLN A 49 24.86 -15.23 28.99
C GLN A 49 25.49 -15.67 27.66
N GLU A 50 24.68 -16.15 26.71
CA GLU A 50 25.17 -16.57 25.39
C GLU A 50 25.89 -15.43 24.65
N TRP A 51 25.33 -14.21 24.70
CA TRP A 51 25.90 -13.05 24.02
C TRP A 51 27.11 -12.48 24.74
N PHE A 52 27.15 -12.59 26.07
CA PHE A 52 28.33 -12.23 26.86
C PHE A 52 29.52 -13.14 26.53
N GLU A 53 29.29 -14.45 26.44
CA GLU A 53 30.31 -15.42 26.03
C GLU A 53 30.75 -15.18 24.56
N GLY A 54 29.79 -14.90 23.68
CA GLY A 54 30.05 -14.51 22.29
C GLY A 54 30.90 -13.25 22.15
N ALA A 55 30.71 -12.25 23.01
CA ALA A 55 31.51 -11.04 23.06
C ALA A 55 32.95 -11.30 23.52
N ASN A 56 33.13 -12.19 24.50
CA ASN A 56 34.43 -12.56 25.06
C ASN A 56 35.28 -13.37 24.06
N ILE A 57 34.66 -14.27 23.31
CA ILE A 57 35.32 -15.10 22.29
C ILE A 57 35.64 -14.29 21.01
N ALA A 58 34.91 -13.22 20.73
CA ALA A 58 35.07 -12.46 19.49
C ALA A 58 36.44 -11.74 19.39
N THR A 59 37.22 -12.11 18.37
CA THR A 59 38.53 -11.50 18.06
C THR A 59 38.42 -10.25 17.17
N ASN A 60 37.29 -10.06 16.49
CA ASN A 60 37.03 -8.93 15.60
C ASN A 60 36.32 -7.78 16.34
N THR A 61 36.88 -6.58 16.26
CA THR A 61 36.34 -5.34 16.87
C THR A 61 34.89 -5.06 16.50
N ILE A 62 34.49 -5.25 15.23
CA ILE A 62 33.11 -5.01 14.76
C ILE A 62 32.14 -5.98 15.43
N ARG A 63 32.55 -7.25 15.57
CA ARG A 63 31.71 -8.29 16.20
C ARG A 63 31.60 -8.09 17.71
N LYS A 64 32.65 -7.57 18.35
CA LYS A 64 32.61 -7.14 19.76
C LYS A 64 31.65 -5.98 19.99
N VAL A 65 31.73 -4.93 19.17
CA VAL A 65 30.80 -3.78 19.25
C VAL A 65 29.34 -4.25 19.03
N TYR A 66 29.13 -5.20 18.11
CA TYR A 66 27.82 -5.78 17.87
C TYR A 66 27.25 -6.53 19.09
N PHE A 67 28.03 -7.43 19.71
CA PHE A 67 27.58 -8.12 20.92
C PHE A 67 27.38 -7.17 22.10
N GLN A 68 28.21 -6.13 22.22
CA GLN A 68 28.04 -5.10 23.26
C GLN A 68 26.72 -4.34 23.10
N GLU A 69 26.30 -4.04 21.86
CA GLU A 69 25.03 -3.35 21.62
C GLU A 69 23.83 -4.26 21.89
N LEU A 70 23.93 -5.55 21.54
CA LEU A 70 22.91 -6.55 21.87
C LEU A 70 22.77 -6.78 23.38
N LEU A 71 23.89 -6.76 24.13
CA LEU A 71 23.87 -6.90 25.58
C LEU A 71 23.15 -5.73 26.26
N LYS A 72 23.36 -4.49 25.78
CA LYS A 72 22.63 -3.30 26.29
C LYS A 72 21.13 -3.43 26.12
N GLU A 73 20.68 -3.95 24.97
CA GLU A 73 19.26 -4.12 24.70
C GLU A 73 18.66 -5.19 25.62
N VAL A 74 19.35 -6.31 25.85
CA VAL A 74 18.86 -7.35 26.78
C VAL A 74 18.87 -6.87 28.22
N ASP A 75 19.91 -6.14 28.65
CA ASP A 75 19.98 -5.56 29.99
C ASP A 75 18.80 -4.61 30.23
N TYR A 76 18.44 -3.78 29.24
CA TYR A 76 17.28 -2.88 29.33
C TYR A 76 15.95 -3.64 29.45
N GLN A 77 15.76 -4.70 28.66
CA GLN A 77 14.54 -5.52 28.74
C GLN A 77 14.47 -6.28 30.07
N LEU A 78 15.60 -6.74 30.60
CA LEU A 78 15.68 -7.39 31.91
C LEU A 78 15.23 -6.43 33.03
N GLU A 79 15.77 -5.22 33.04
CA GLU A 79 15.44 -4.17 34.01
C GLU A 79 13.93 -3.84 33.99
N TYR A 80 13.33 -3.78 32.80
CA TYR A 80 11.89 -3.57 32.65
C TYR A 80 11.06 -4.72 33.22
N VAL A 81 11.43 -5.97 32.95
CA VAL A 81 10.73 -7.16 33.45
C VAL A 81 10.88 -7.28 34.97
N GLU A 82 12.08 -7.04 35.51
CA GLU A 82 12.35 -7.02 36.95
C GLU A 82 11.53 -5.94 37.67
N GLN A 83 11.47 -4.72 37.11
CA GLN A 83 10.63 -3.66 37.64
C GLN A 83 9.16 -4.09 37.66
N ARG A 84 8.67 -4.69 36.57
CA ARG A 84 7.27 -5.12 36.47
C ARG A 84 6.92 -6.27 37.41
N LEU A 85 7.85 -7.21 37.59
CA LEU A 85 7.74 -8.27 38.60
C LEU A 85 7.73 -7.71 40.02
N SER A 86 8.53 -6.67 40.30
CA SER A 86 8.54 -6.00 41.60
C SER A 86 7.23 -5.28 41.91
N GLU A 87 6.62 -4.63 40.92
CA GLU A 87 5.33 -3.95 41.04
C GLU A 87 4.17 -4.94 41.27
N LEU A 88 4.26 -6.13 40.69
CA LEU A 88 3.26 -7.20 40.87
C LEU A 88 3.49 -8.02 42.15
N ARG A 89 4.67 -7.92 42.75
CA ARG A 89 5.08 -8.60 43.97
C ARG A 89 5.13 -7.60 45.14
N GLU A 90 4.05 -6.85 45.37
CA GLU A 90 3.93 -5.99 46.56
C GLU A 90 4.07 -6.82 47.86
N PRO A 91 4.65 -6.26 48.94
CA PRO A 91 4.98 -7.00 50.14
C PRO A 91 3.71 -7.38 50.89
N THR A 92 3.48 -8.68 51.02
CA THR A 92 2.51 -9.25 51.95
C THR A 92 3.06 -9.15 53.37
N GLU A 93 3.23 -7.92 53.87
CA GLU A 93 3.84 -7.67 55.18
C GLU A 93 3.05 -6.64 56.00
N LEU A 94 1.71 -6.67 55.90
CA LEU A 94 0.84 -6.06 56.90
C LEU A 94 -0.47 -6.85 56.98
N LEU A 95 -0.47 -7.92 57.79
CA LEU A 95 -1.61 -8.45 58.58
C LEU A 95 -1.26 -9.82 59.19
N GLU A 96 -0.14 -9.92 59.90
CA GLU A 96 0.00 -10.94 60.95
C GLU A 96 -0.69 -10.44 62.23
N GLN A 97 -2.01 -10.62 62.29
CA GLN A 97 -2.70 -10.91 63.55
C GLN A 97 -4.12 -11.38 63.24
N SER A 98 -4.38 -12.62 63.65
CA SER A 98 -5.69 -13.29 63.72
C SER A 98 -6.16 -14.01 62.45
N THR A 99 -5.74 -15.27 62.29
CA THR A 99 -6.64 -16.33 61.83
C THR A 99 -7.49 -16.84 63.02
N PRO A 100 -8.56 -17.65 62.85
CA PRO A 100 -9.16 -18.17 61.61
C PRO A 100 -10.70 -18.06 61.55
N ILE A 101 -11.31 -17.97 60.37
CA ILE A 101 -12.50 -18.79 60.03
C ILE A 101 -12.37 -19.23 58.57
N VAL A 102 -12.26 -20.53 58.39
CA VAL A 102 -12.42 -21.22 57.11
C VAL A 102 -13.91 -21.16 56.78
N GLU A 103 -14.29 -20.37 55.77
CA GLU A 103 -15.59 -20.52 55.14
C GLU A 103 -15.38 -20.95 53.69
N VAL A 104 -15.62 -22.25 53.49
CA VAL A 104 -15.73 -22.89 52.19
C VAL A 104 -16.93 -22.25 51.48
N VAL A 105 -16.68 -21.27 50.61
CA VAL A 105 -17.70 -20.84 49.66
C VAL A 105 -17.46 -21.54 48.34
N GLN A 106 -18.43 -22.38 48.03
CA GLN A 106 -18.54 -23.24 46.87
C GLN A 106 -18.40 -22.44 45.58
N SER A 107 -17.44 -22.85 44.75
CA SER A 107 -17.38 -22.53 43.33
C SER A 107 -18.69 -22.97 42.68
N SER A 108 -19.61 -22.04 42.46
CA SER A 108 -20.82 -22.28 41.69
C SER A 108 -21.11 -21.11 40.77
N ASN A 109 -21.22 -21.46 39.48
CA ASN A 109 -21.90 -20.75 38.40
C ASN A 109 -21.09 -19.71 37.61
N LEU A 110 -20.29 -20.24 36.67
CA LEU A 110 -20.00 -19.58 35.38
C LEU A 110 -21.29 -19.57 34.53
N SER A 111 -22.16 -18.60 34.77
CA SER A 111 -23.11 -18.12 33.77
C SER A 111 -23.56 -16.72 34.16
N ASP A 112 -22.99 -15.70 33.53
CA ASP A 112 -23.70 -14.49 33.15
C ASP A 112 -22.92 -13.82 32.02
N THR A 113 -23.63 -13.42 30.98
CA THR A 113 -23.12 -12.66 29.85
C THR A 113 -22.68 -11.29 30.34
N ASP A 114 -21.37 -11.06 30.48
CA ASP A 114 -20.79 -9.73 30.66
C ASP A 114 -21.02 -8.91 29.37
N GLU A 115 -22.19 -8.30 29.25
CA GLU A 115 -22.48 -7.33 28.21
C GLU A 115 -21.63 -6.07 28.44
N LEU A 116 -20.87 -5.65 27.43
CA LEU A 116 -20.05 -4.43 27.49
C LEU A 116 -20.90 -3.24 27.93
N THR A 117 -20.39 -2.47 28.89
CA THR A 117 -20.99 -1.18 29.25
C THR A 117 -21.00 -0.25 28.02
N HIS A 118 -21.89 0.74 28.04
CA HIS A 118 -21.97 1.72 26.95
C HIS A 118 -20.64 2.47 26.74
N GLU A 119 -19.89 2.71 27.82
CA GLU A 119 -18.59 3.37 27.79
C GLU A 119 -17.53 2.46 27.15
N GLU A 120 -17.43 1.19 27.56
CA GLU A 120 -16.52 0.22 26.96
C GLU A 120 -16.83 -0.03 25.48
N ALA A 121 -18.11 -0.07 25.11
CA ALA A 121 -18.52 -0.23 23.71
C ALA A 121 -18.11 0.98 22.86
N ARG A 122 -18.21 2.20 23.43
CA ARG A 122 -17.75 3.44 22.80
C ARG A 122 -16.23 3.45 22.65
N ASP A 123 -15.51 3.05 23.68
CA ASP A 123 -14.05 3.01 23.67
C ASP A 123 -13.50 1.97 22.70
N ARG A 124 -14.11 0.78 22.67
CA ARG A 124 -13.84 -0.23 21.64
C ARG A 124 -13.99 0.38 20.25
N GLY A 125 -15.12 1.04 19.97
CA GLY A 125 -15.36 1.66 18.66
C GLY A 125 -14.40 2.83 18.33
N ASN A 126 -13.88 3.54 19.34
CA ASN A 126 -12.85 4.57 19.14
C ASN A 126 -11.49 3.95 18.82
N LEU A 127 -11.11 2.88 19.52
CA LEU A 127 -9.85 2.16 19.33
C LEU A 127 -9.81 1.43 17.99
N GLU A 128 -10.90 0.76 17.62
CA GLU A 128 -11.06 0.13 16.31
C GLU A 128 -10.84 1.13 15.18
N ARG A 129 -11.50 2.30 15.23
CA ARG A 129 -11.31 3.36 14.22
C ARG A 129 -9.87 3.86 14.12
N LYS A 130 -9.14 3.95 15.24
CA LYS A 130 -7.71 4.31 15.21
C LYS A 130 -6.88 3.24 14.51
N VAL A 131 -7.13 1.97 14.82
CA VAL A 131 -6.41 0.84 14.20
C VAL A 131 -6.69 0.78 12.69
N GLU A 132 -7.95 0.92 12.28
CA GLU A 132 -8.35 0.90 10.87
C GLU A 132 -7.75 2.06 10.06
N ARG A 133 -7.56 3.22 10.68
CA ARG A 133 -6.98 4.42 10.04
C ARG A 133 -5.45 4.49 10.13
N ALA A 134 -4.81 3.63 10.93
CA ALA A 134 -3.38 3.71 11.21
C ALA A 134 -2.51 3.70 9.93
N PHE A 135 -2.86 2.86 8.93
CA PHE A 135 -2.10 2.82 7.67
C PHE A 135 -2.26 4.12 6.86
N TYR A 136 -3.45 4.70 6.87
CA TYR A 136 -3.76 5.96 6.17
C TYR A 136 -3.02 7.12 6.82
N GLU A 137 -3.07 7.22 8.16
CA GLU A 137 -2.36 8.24 8.93
C GLU A 137 -0.84 8.14 8.73
N ALA A 138 -0.28 6.92 8.78
CA ALA A 138 1.12 6.68 8.46
C ALA A 138 1.46 7.11 7.03
N GLY A 139 0.62 6.80 6.05
CA GLY A 139 0.81 7.21 4.66
C GLY A 139 0.80 8.72 4.46
N LYS A 140 -0.13 9.45 5.09
CA LYS A 140 -0.19 10.92 5.05
C LYS A 140 1.03 11.56 5.70
N ALA A 141 1.45 11.07 6.86
CA ALA A 141 2.64 11.57 7.54
C ALA A 141 3.91 11.34 6.70
N LEU A 142 4.06 10.15 6.11
CA LEU A 142 5.17 9.84 5.20
C LEU A 142 5.16 10.71 3.94
N GLN A 143 3.98 10.99 3.39
CA GLN A 143 3.83 11.91 2.26
C GLN A 143 4.32 13.31 2.62
N GLU A 144 3.88 13.85 3.77
CA GLU A 144 4.28 15.17 4.23
C GLU A 144 5.78 15.26 4.52
N LEU A 145 6.35 14.26 5.18
CA LEU A 145 7.80 14.14 5.42
C LEU A 145 8.58 14.19 4.10
N ARG A 146 8.08 13.51 3.05
CA ARG A 146 8.69 13.46 1.73
C ARG A 146 8.61 14.79 1.00
N GLU A 147 7.41 15.36 0.89
CA GLU A 147 7.13 16.58 0.12
C GLU A 147 7.84 17.80 0.71
N ARG A 148 7.81 17.94 2.04
CA ARG A 148 8.49 19.02 2.76
C ARG A 148 9.98 18.76 2.97
N ARG A 149 10.48 17.58 2.55
CA ARG A 149 11.87 17.12 2.69
C ARG A 149 12.40 17.26 4.12
N LEU A 150 11.59 16.91 5.12
CA LEU A 150 11.93 17.07 6.55
C LEU A 150 13.03 16.10 7.02
N TYR A 151 13.42 15.15 6.18
CA TYR A 151 14.53 14.21 6.42
C TYR A 151 15.92 14.77 6.04
N ARG A 152 15.99 15.92 5.36
CA ARG A 152 17.20 16.42 4.67
C ARG A 152 18.40 16.72 5.58
N ASN A 153 18.19 16.92 6.88
CA ASN A 153 19.24 17.21 7.85
C ASN A 153 20.02 15.96 8.29
N THR A 154 19.38 14.79 8.25
CA THR A 154 19.94 13.52 8.74
C THR A 154 20.24 12.58 7.57
N HIS A 155 19.43 12.60 6.52
CA HIS A 155 19.52 11.65 5.41
C HIS A 155 19.51 12.36 4.05
N LYS A 156 20.31 11.85 3.12
CA LYS A 156 20.36 12.35 1.74
C LYS A 156 19.09 12.00 0.95
N THR A 157 18.49 10.84 1.24
CA THR A 157 17.33 10.31 0.52
C THR A 157 16.17 10.03 1.49
N PHE A 158 14.94 10.13 0.99
CA PHE A 158 13.74 9.82 1.77
C PHE A 158 13.70 8.34 2.14
N GLU A 159 14.16 7.49 1.24
CA GLU A 159 14.18 6.05 1.38
C GLU A 159 15.12 5.58 2.51
N SER A 160 16.33 6.13 2.59
CA SER A 160 17.26 5.80 3.69
C SER A 160 16.67 6.24 5.03
N TYR A 161 16.04 7.41 5.09
CA TYR A 161 15.34 7.88 6.28
C TYR A 161 14.22 6.93 6.72
N CYS A 162 13.39 6.45 5.79
CA CYS A 162 12.31 5.53 6.12
C CYS A 162 12.82 4.17 6.62
N GLN A 163 13.92 3.69 6.03
CA GLN A 163 14.53 2.43 6.41
C GLN A 163 15.18 2.52 7.79
N GLU A 164 15.98 3.56 8.05
CA GLU A 164 16.72 3.72 9.31
C GLU A 164 15.81 4.13 10.47
N ARG A 165 14.81 5.00 10.25
CA ARG A 165 13.94 5.49 11.32
C ARG A 165 12.74 4.58 11.62
N PHE A 166 12.14 3.97 10.61
CA PHE A 166 10.88 3.22 10.74
C PHE A 166 11.00 1.75 10.34
N GLY A 167 12.19 1.26 9.95
CA GLY A 167 12.36 -0.10 9.41
C GLY A 167 11.55 -0.36 8.14
N HIS A 168 11.12 0.70 7.44
CA HIS A 168 10.27 0.58 6.26
C HIS A 168 11.12 0.50 5.01
N SER A 169 10.95 -0.57 4.23
CA SER A 169 11.53 -0.65 2.91
C SER A 169 11.00 0.48 2.02
N ARG A 170 11.81 0.87 1.03
CA ARG A 170 11.40 1.83 -0.02
C ARG A 170 10.02 1.49 -0.60
N GLN A 171 9.77 0.21 -0.88
CA GLN A 171 8.51 -0.26 -1.41
C GLN A 171 7.36 -0.04 -0.41
N LYS A 172 7.54 -0.42 0.85
CA LYS A 172 6.53 -0.24 1.90
C LYS A 172 6.16 1.23 2.08
N ALA A 173 7.14 2.13 2.14
CA ALA A 173 6.89 3.57 2.27
C ALA A 173 6.11 4.13 1.08
N ASN A 174 6.47 3.75 -0.15
CA ASN A 174 5.74 4.16 -1.35
C ASN A 174 4.31 3.62 -1.38
N PHE A 175 4.11 2.38 -0.94
CA PHE A 175 2.78 1.76 -0.85
C PHE A 175 1.88 2.44 0.18
N LEU A 176 2.40 2.80 1.36
CA LEU A 176 1.64 3.56 2.36
C LEU A 176 1.22 4.93 1.83
N ILE A 177 2.13 5.65 1.16
CA ILE A 177 1.83 6.96 0.55
C ILE A 177 0.77 6.81 -0.56
N ALA A 178 0.95 5.84 -1.47
CA ALA A 178 -0.01 5.61 -2.55
C ALA A 178 -1.38 5.15 -2.04
N GLY A 179 -1.39 4.29 -1.02
CA GLY A 179 -2.60 3.83 -0.36
C GLY A 179 -3.36 4.97 0.33
N ALA A 180 -2.66 5.93 0.94
CA ALA A 180 -3.29 7.09 1.53
C ALA A 180 -3.99 7.98 0.49
N LYS A 181 -3.39 8.16 -0.68
CA LYS A 181 -4.02 8.89 -1.79
C LYS A 181 -5.28 8.19 -2.32
N ALA A 182 -5.23 6.86 -2.44
CA ALA A 182 -6.40 6.09 -2.82
C ALA A 182 -7.51 6.19 -1.76
N TYR A 183 -7.15 6.15 -0.48
CA TYR A 183 -8.09 6.35 0.62
C TYR A 183 -8.75 7.74 0.57
N ASP A 184 -7.96 8.81 0.38
CA ASP A 184 -8.48 10.18 0.20
C ASP A 184 -9.53 10.24 -0.93
N ASN A 185 -9.21 9.65 -2.08
CA ASN A 185 -10.13 9.58 -3.21
C ASN A 185 -11.44 8.84 -2.89
N LEU A 186 -11.38 7.74 -2.12
CA LEU A 186 -12.58 7.05 -1.68
C LEU A 186 -13.41 7.89 -0.69
N THR A 187 -12.77 8.72 0.14
CA THR A 187 -13.47 9.58 1.12
C THR A 187 -14.06 10.87 0.54
N THR A 188 -13.62 11.32 -0.63
CA THR A 188 -13.93 12.68 -1.14
C THR A 188 -15.39 12.88 -1.59
N ASN A 189 -16.20 11.82 -1.71
CA ASN A 189 -17.58 11.91 -2.23
C ASN A 189 -18.67 12.32 -1.20
N CYS A 190 -18.33 12.96 -0.09
CA CYS A 190 -19.34 13.55 0.80
C CYS A 190 -20.01 14.83 0.26
N CYS A 191 -19.65 15.36 -0.93
CA CYS A 191 -20.15 16.67 -1.38
C CYS A 191 -20.52 16.80 -2.87
N GLN A 192 -20.66 15.73 -3.65
CA GLN A 192 -21.11 15.85 -5.05
C GLN A 192 -22.14 14.80 -5.40
N THR A 193 -23.37 15.05 -4.96
CA THR A 193 -24.55 14.67 -5.72
C THR A 193 -25.05 15.96 -6.36
N ASP A 194 -24.76 16.12 -7.65
CA ASP A 194 -25.33 17.20 -8.45
C ASP A 194 -26.86 17.08 -8.46
N PRO A 195 -27.62 18.13 -8.09
CA PRO A 195 -29.06 18.12 -8.15
C PRO A 195 -29.53 18.51 -9.56
N GLU A 196 -29.12 17.78 -10.60
CA GLU A 196 -29.66 18.00 -11.95
C GLU A 196 -29.97 16.68 -12.63
N ASN A 197 -31.03 16.02 -12.16
CA ASN A 197 -31.85 15.20 -13.03
C ASN A 197 -33.30 15.12 -12.51
N LEU A 198 -33.99 16.26 -12.60
CA LEU A 198 -35.44 16.28 -12.75
C LEU A 198 -35.73 16.59 -14.20
N THR A 199 -36.04 15.52 -14.92
CA THR A 199 -36.74 15.54 -16.20
C THR A 199 -37.97 16.45 -16.14
N THR A 200 -38.13 17.36 -17.10
CA THR A 200 -39.45 17.80 -17.56
C THR A 200 -39.39 17.95 -19.07
N ASN A 201 -40.00 17.00 -19.78
CA ASN A 201 -40.38 17.15 -21.19
C ASN A 201 -41.66 18.01 -21.25
N GLY A 202 -41.74 18.94 -22.20
CA GLY A 202 -43.03 19.52 -22.60
C GLY A 202 -42.98 20.94 -23.20
N THR A 203 -42.69 21.00 -24.51
CA THR A 203 -43.41 21.77 -25.54
C THR A 203 -43.64 23.29 -25.37
N GLN A 204 -42.96 24.04 -26.26
CA GLN A 204 -43.37 25.25 -27.03
C GLN A 204 -44.48 26.16 -26.48
N THR A 205 -44.19 27.47 -26.33
CA THR A 205 -44.56 28.50 -27.34
C THR A 205 -43.95 29.86 -27.00
N GLU A 206 -43.68 30.59 -28.07
CA GLU A 206 -43.16 31.96 -28.18
C GLU A 206 -43.96 32.99 -27.35
N THR A 207 -43.28 34.00 -26.80
CA THR A 207 -43.54 35.41 -27.15
C THR A 207 -42.42 36.30 -26.61
N GLU A 208 -41.92 37.14 -27.52
CA GLU A 208 -41.09 38.31 -27.29
C GLU A 208 -41.74 39.28 -26.29
N THR A 209 -40.99 39.85 -25.35
CA THR A 209 -41.14 41.27 -25.01
C THR A 209 -39.83 41.81 -24.43
N GLN A 210 -39.45 42.96 -24.98
CA GLN A 210 -38.22 43.68 -24.77
C GLN A 210 -38.25 44.55 -23.49
N MET A 211 -37.04 44.88 -23.02
CA MET A 211 -36.62 46.20 -22.50
C MET A 211 -37.32 46.75 -21.23
N THR A 212 -36.50 47.04 -20.21
CA THR A 212 -36.23 48.38 -19.61
C THR A 212 -35.74 48.18 -18.17
N THR A 213 -34.45 48.40 -17.90
CA THR A 213 -33.82 49.65 -17.40
C THR A 213 -34.31 50.15 -16.04
N ASN A 214 -33.29 50.57 -15.26
CA ASN A 214 -33.28 51.31 -14.00
C ASN A 214 -33.21 50.37 -12.77
N GLY A 215 -32.15 50.34 -11.97
CA GLY A 215 -31.09 51.32 -11.76
C GLY A 215 -31.18 51.83 -10.33
N CYS A 216 -30.07 51.66 -9.59
CA CYS A 216 -29.71 52.37 -8.36
C CYS A 216 -30.53 52.01 -7.11
N GLN A 217 -29.99 52.03 -5.89
CA GLN A 217 -28.64 52.04 -5.29
C GLN A 217 -28.93 52.22 -3.79
N ASN A 218 -28.21 51.51 -2.93
CA ASN A 218 -27.88 51.88 -1.55
C ASN A 218 -29.08 51.94 -0.56
N GLN A 219 -28.95 51.78 0.74
CA GLN A 219 -27.92 51.36 1.70
C GLN A 219 -28.68 51.22 3.03
N ASP A 220 -28.17 50.34 3.88
CA ASP A 220 -28.17 50.42 5.35
C ASP A 220 -29.44 50.23 6.19
N GLU A 221 -29.14 49.63 7.35
CA GLU A 221 -29.87 49.55 8.62
C GLU A 221 -30.73 48.31 8.91
N SER A 222 -30.10 47.34 9.57
CA SER A 222 -30.71 46.60 10.69
C SER A 222 -30.70 47.50 11.95
N PRO A 223 -31.36 47.17 13.09
CA PRO A 223 -32.11 45.95 13.46
C PRO A 223 -33.44 46.25 14.22
N ILE A 224 -34.07 45.20 14.79
CA ILE A 224 -34.85 45.15 16.07
C ILE A 224 -36.29 44.56 15.95
N SER A 225 -36.39 43.32 16.44
CA SER A 225 -37.34 42.77 17.43
C SER A 225 -38.84 42.63 17.19
N LEU A 226 -39.27 41.38 17.49
CA LEU A 226 -40.41 40.97 18.34
C LEU A 226 -41.80 41.54 18.02
N THR A 227 -42.72 40.66 17.60
CA THR A 227 -44.04 40.36 18.23
C THR A 227 -44.84 39.48 17.26
N THR A 228 -45.24 38.26 17.62
CA THR A 228 -46.39 37.88 18.46
C THR A 228 -47.74 37.95 17.71
N ASN A 229 -48.24 36.73 17.42
CA ASN A 229 -49.63 36.28 17.27
C ASN A 229 -50.47 36.79 16.07
N ARG A 230 -51.11 35.87 15.35
CA ARG A 230 -52.53 35.51 15.58
C ARG A 230 -53.18 34.68 14.44
N ALA A 231 -53.99 33.72 14.88
CA ALA A 231 -55.16 33.07 14.26
C ALA A 231 -54.96 32.22 13.00
N GLN A 232 -55.17 30.89 13.06
CA GLN A 232 -56.44 30.15 13.22
C GLN A 232 -57.33 30.15 11.97
N ASN A 233 -57.37 28.99 11.31
CA ASN A 233 -58.54 28.14 10.98
C ASN A 233 -58.46 27.57 9.54
N PRO A 234 -59.16 26.46 9.23
CA PRO A 234 -59.56 25.34 10.08
C PRO A 234 -59.32 23.95 9.44
N GLU A 235 -59.52 22.97 10.29
CA GLU A 235 -59.60 21.52 10.08
C GLU A 235 -60.91 21.10 9.37
N VAL A 236 -60.84 20.24 8.34
CA VAL A 236 -61.94 19.33 7.93
C VAL A 236 -61.39 18.02 7.33
N GLU A 237 -61.46 16.98 8.17
CA GLU A 237 -61.89 15.58 7.95
C GLU A 237 -61.42 14.71 6.77
N MET A 238 -60.64 13.68 7.17
CA MET A 238 -60.74 12.24 6.88
C MET A 238 -61.52 11.75 5.65
N THR A 239 -60.81 10.99 4.80
CA THR A 239 -61.27 9.65 4.35
C THR A 239 -60.09 8.68 4.21
N THR A 240 -60.12 7.62 4.99
CA THR A 240 -59.25 6.44 4.90
C THR A 240 -59.70 5.54 3.75
N ASN A 241 -58.73 4.94 3.03
CA ASN A 241 -58.71 3.64 2.31
C ASN A 241 -57.64 3.78 1.20
N GLY A 242 -56.44 3.18 1.25
CA GLY A 242 -56.18 1.77 1.45
C GLY A 242 -55.70 1.17 0.12
N LEU A 243 -54.42 1.36 -0.21
CA LEU A 243 -53.68 0.52 -1.18
C LEU A 243 -52.24 0.41 -0.70
N GLN A 244 -51.92 -0.77 -0.17
CA GLN A 244 -50.56 -1.23 0.06
C GLN A 244 -49.84 -1.28 -1.29
N THR A 245 -48.71 -0.60 -1.40
CA THR A 245 -47.67 -0.92 -2.38
C THR A 245 -46.34 -0.86 -1.67
N GLU A 246 -45.67 -2.00 -1.73
CA GLU A 246 -44.53 -2.42 -0.95
C GLU A 246 -43.27 -1.57 -1.19
N MET A 247 -42.62 -1.21 -0.07
CA MET A 247 -41.17 -1.28 0.13
C MET A 247 -40.25 -0.89 -1.04
N ALA A 248 -40.35 0.35 -1.54
CA ALA A 248 -39.24 0.97 -2.24
C ALA A 248 -38.21 1.49 -1.22
N LYS A 249 -37.40 0.55 -0.72
CA LYS A 249 -36.00 0.64 -0.28
C LYS A 249 -35.34 2.03 -0.33
N MET A 250 -35.79 2.97 0.49
CA MET A 250 -34.97 4.13 0.88
C MET A 250 -34.08 3.69 2.04
N THR A 251 -32.97 3.01 1.72
CA THR A 251 -31.91 2.76 2.70
C THR A 251 -31.26 4.10 3.04
N THR A 252 -31.60 4.61 4.21
CA THR A 252 -30.87 5.62 4.96
C THR A 252 -29.36 5.38 4.86
N ASN A 253 -28.62 6.41 4.46
CA ASN A 253 -27.16 6.54 4.39
C ASN A 253 -26.41 5.56 5.30
N GLY A 254 -26.08 4.38 4.75
CA GLY A 254 -25.22 3.41 5.40
C GLY A 254 -23.81 3.97 5.46
N THR A 255 -23.22 3.95 6.66
CA THR A 255 -21.80 4.19 6.95
C THR A 255 -20.91 3.79 5.76
N GLN A 256 -20.28 4.77 5.13
CA GLN A 256 -19.37 4.53 4.01
C GLN A 256 -18.29 3.51 4.44
N ILE A 257 -18.28 2.34 3.81
CA ILE A 257 -17.32 1.28 4.13
C ILE A 257 -15.98 1.69 3.54
N LEU A 258 -15.04 2.06 4.40
CA LEU A 258 -13.70 2.51 4.01
C LEU A 258 -12.68 1.37 4.12
N PRO A 259 -11.55 1.45 3.39
CA PRO A 259 -10.47 0.48 3.54
C PRO A 259 -9.87 0.53 4.94
N THR A 260 -9.56 -0.63 5.51
CA THR A 260 -8.95 -0.78 6.84
C THR A 260 -7.48 -1.18 6.78
N SER A 261 -6.96 -1.48 5.58
CA SER A 261 -5.57 -1.89 5.39
C SER A 261 -5.00 -1.46 4.04
N GLU A 262 -3.69 -1.26 3.99
CA GLU A 262 -2.96 -0.91 2.77
C GLU A 262 -3.12 -1.97 1.66
N GLY A 263 -3.20 -3.25 2.02
CA GLY A 263 -3.35 -4.34 1.06
C GLY A 263 -4.67 -4.30 0.27
N GLN A 264 -5.72 -3.67 0.80
CA GLN A 264 -7.00 -3.47 0.11
C GLN A 264 -6.91 -2.36 -0.93
N VAL A 265 -6.19 -1.28 -0.65
CA VAL A 265 -6.06 -0.13 -1.55
C VAL A 265 -4.94 -0.31 -2.57
N ARG A 266 -3.94 -1.16 -2.30
CA ARG A 266 -2.80 -1.38 -3.20
C ARG A 266 -3.23 -1.69 -4.64
N PRO A 267 -4.19 -2.60 -4.92
CA PRO A 267 -4.62 -2.87 -6.28
C PRO A 267 -5.26 -1.65 -6.95
N LEU A 268 -6.01 -0.83 -6.19
CA LEU A 268 -6.70 0.36 -6.69
C LEU A 268 -5.73 1.42 -7.22
N THR A 269 -4.52 1.50 -6.67
CA THR A 269 -3.51 2.51 -7.09
C THR A 269 -3.14 2.48 -8.57
N LYS A 270 -3.52 1.40 -9.29
CA LYS A 270 -3.30 1.19 -10.72
C LYS A 270 -4.43 1.70 -11.61
N LEU A 271 -5.50 2.21 -11.01
CA LEU A 271 -6.68 2.72 -11.70
C LEU A 271 -6.75 4.25 -11.58
N GLU A 272 -7.48 4.87 -12.50
CA GLU A 272 -7.82 6.29 -12.41
C GLU A 272 -8.74 6.57 -11.21
N PRO A 273 -8.75 7.79 -10.65
CA PRO A 273 -9.53 8.11 -9.45
C PRO A 273 -11.00 7.68 -9.49
N ASP A 274 -11.67 7.87 -10.63
CA ASP A 274 -13.07 7.49 -10.79
C ASP A 274 -13.26 5.98 -10.80
N GLN A 275 -12.35 5.28 -11.49
CA GLN A 275 -12.33 3.81 -11.55
C GLN A 275 -11.98 3.18 -10.20
N GLN A 276 -11.17 3.84 -9.37
CA GLN A 276 -10.90 3.38 -8.00
C GLN A 276 -12.17 3.34 -7.16
N ARG A 277 -13.02 4.38 -7.27
CA ARG A 277 -14.31 4.46 -6.55
C ARG A 277 -15.28 3.39 -7.03
N GLU A 278 -15.40 3.23 -8.35
CA GLU A 278 -16.22 2.17 -8.96
C GLU A 278 -15.75 0.77 -8.53
N ALA A 279 -14.44 0.51 -8.60
CA ALA A 279 -13.85 -0.76 -8.21
C ALA A 279 -14.10 -1.08 -6.73
N TRP A 280 -13.96 -0.08 -5.86
CA TRP A 280 -14.23 -0.24 -4.44
C TRP A 280 -15.71 -0.53 -4.16
N GLN A 281 -16.62 0.22 -4.79
CA GLN A 281 -18.06 0.01 -4.62
C GLN A 281 -18.47 -1.41 -5.03
N LYS A 282 -18.02 -1.89 -6.20
CA LYS A 282 -18.26 -3.26 -6.65
C LYS A 282 -17.68 -4.31 -5.70
N ALA A 283 -16.49 -4.05 -5.15
CA ALA A 283 -15.87 -4.96 -4.18
C ALA A 283 -16.69 -5.03 -2.88
N VAL A 284 -17.22 -3.91 -2.39
CA VAL A 284 -18.10 -3.84 -1.21
C VAL A 284 -19.42 -4.58 -1.46
N GLU A 285 -20.02 -4.39 -2.64
CA GLU A 285 -21.23 -5.11 -3.05
C GLU A 285 -20.99 -6.63 -3.08
N GLN A 286 -19.88 -7.08 -3.68
CA GLN A 286 -19.50 -8.49 -3.72
C GLN A 286 -19.18 -9.06 -2.33
N ALA A 287 -18.69 -8.24 -1.40
CA ALA A 287 -18.46 -8.62 -0.01
C ALA A 287 -19.76 -8.60 0.85
N GLY A 288 -20.91 -8.33 0.25
CA GLY A 288 -22.21 -8.31 0.93
C GLY A 288 -22.37 -7.11 1.87
N GLY A 289 -21.81 -5.96 1.52
CA GLY A 289 -21.87 -4.77 2.36
C GLY A 289 -20.96 -4.84 3.60
N LYS A 290 -19.86 -5.60 3.51
CA LYS A 290 -18.78 -5.63 4.50
C LYS A 290 -17.49 -5.08 3.88
N VAL A 291 -16.49 -4.80 4.71
CA VAL A 291 -15.15 -4.40 4.24
C VAL A 291 -14.59 -5.53 3.35
N PRO A 292 -14.27 -5.27 2.07
CA PRO A 292 -13.82 -6.31 1.16
C PRO A 292 -12.40 -6.78 1.50
N SER A 293 -12.12 -8.06 1.23
CA SER A 293 -10.76 -8.59 1.25
C SER A 293 -9.94 -8.01 0.08
N GLY A 294 -8.63 -7.80 0.28
CA GLY A 294 -7.74 -7.37 -0.80
C GLY A 294 -7.73 -8.30 -2.02
N ARG A 295 -8.10 -9.58 -1.87
CA ARG A 295 -8.27 -10.50 -3.02
C ARG A 295 -9.48 -10.16 -3.88
N ILE A 296 -10.60 -9.81 -3.24
CA ILE A 296 -11.84 -9.39 -3.92
C ILE A 296 -11.56 -8.10 -4.69
N VAL A 297 -10.95 -7.11 -4.02
CA VAL A 297 -10.60 -5.84 -4.66
C VAL A 297 -9.68 -6.06 -5.85
N LYS A 298 -8.64 -6.89 -5.70
CA LYS A 298 -7.73 -7.22 -6.80
C LYS A 298 -8.48 -7.85 -7.99
N SER A 299 -9.36 -8.82 -7.74
CA SER A 299 -10.14 -9.47 -8.80
C SER A 299 -10.99 -8.47 -9.59
N ILE A 300 -11.66 -7.54 -8.90
CA ILE A 300 -12.48 -6.50 -9.54
C ILE A 300 -11.62 -5.51 -10.33
N VAL A 301 -10.49 -5.08 -9.77
CA VAL A 301 -9.53 -4.20 -10.45
C VAL A 301 -9.03 -4.86 -11.74
N ASP A 302 -8.65 -6.13 -11.68
CA ASP A 302 -8.16 -6.86 -12.85
C ASP A 302 -9.26 -6.94 -13.93
N GLN A 303 -10.52 -7.21 -13.55
CA GLN A 303 -11.68 -7.18 -14.47
C GLN A 303 -11.94 -5.80 -15.10
N ILE A 304 -11.83 -4.72 -14.33
CA ILE A 304 -12.02 -3.34 -14.84
C ILE A 304 -10.94 -2.99 -15.84
N ARG A 305 -9.69 -3.36 -15.55
CA ARG A 305 -8.57 -3.16 -16.47
C ARG A 305 -8.78 -3.91 -17.77
N GLU A 306 -9.24 -5.16 -17.71
CA GLU A 306 -9.55 -5.96 -18.90
C GLU A 306 -10.70 -5.38 -19.74
N ARG A 307 -11.74 -4.84 -19.09
CA ARG A 307 -12.94 -4.33 -19.78
C ARG A 307 -12.73 -2.99 -20.47
N ASN A 308 -11.91 -2.11 -19.90
CA ASN A 308 -11.62 -0.80 -20.47
C ASN A 308 -10.11 -0.62 -20.61
N PRO A 309 -9.48 -1.29 -21.59
CA PRO A 309 -8.05 -1.18 -21.80
C PRO A 309 -7.71 0.26 -22.13
N VAL A 310 -6.85 0.88 -21.32
CA VAL A 310 -6.20 2.13 -21.73
C VAL A 310 -5.46 1.83 -23.03
N PRO A 311 -5.77 2.52 -24.14
CA PRO A 311 -5.12 2.24 -25.41
C PRO A 311 -3.61 2.34 -25.25
N ASN A 312 -2.91 1.33 -25.73
CA ASN A 312 -1.47 1.30 -25.68
C ASN A 312 -0.93 2.50 -26.47
N PRO A 313 -0.14 3.41 -25.86
CA PRO A 313 0.30 4.63 -26.51
C PRO A 313 1.28 4.37 -27.65
N TRP A 314 1.89 3.18 -27.67
CA TRP A 314 2.92 2.78 -28.62
C TRP A 314 2.35 2.32 -29.95
N ARG A 315 3.08 2.57 -31.03
CA ARG A 315 2.78 2.06 -32.36
C ARG A 315 3.82 1.05 -32.81
N VAL A 316 3.39 0.13 -33.68
CA VAL A 316 4.30 -0.80 -34.35
C VAL A 316 5.37 0.00 -35.10
N ASN A 317 6.61 -0.47 -35.03
CA ASN A 317 7.84 0.12 -35.58
C ASN A 317 8.41 1.33 -34.83
N GLU A 318 7.77 1.81 -33.77
CA GLU A 318 8.40 2.83 -32.91
C GLU A 318 9.59 2.24 -32.16
N VAL A 319 10.54 3.12 -31.84
CA VAL A 319 11.76 2.78 -31.10
C VAL A 319 11.64 3.33 -29.69
N ALA A 320 11.86 2.47 -28.71
CA ALA A 320 11.77 2.80 -27.30
C ALA A 320 12.98 2.28 -26.53
N MET A 321 13.26 2.86 -25.37
CA MET A 321 14.27 2.36 -24.45
C MET A 321 13.65 1.54 -23.33
N ILE A 322 14.27 0.41 -23.00
CA ILE A 322 13.84 -0.50 -21.94
C ILE A 322 14.16 0.07 -20.56
N MET A 323 13.13 0.11 -19.72
CA MET A 323 13.18 0.44 -18.31
C MET A 323 12.88 -0.81 -17.48
N VAL A 324 13.80 -1.18 -16.59
CA VAL A 324 13.60 -2.31 -15.67
C VAL A 324 12.82 -1.83 -14.45
N LYS A 325 11.53 -1.55 -14.61
CA LYS A 325 10.62 -1.26 -13.49
C LYS A 325 9.85 -2.52 -13.13
N ASP A 326 10.13 -3.08 -11.95
CA ASP A 326 9.35 -4.18 -11.37
C ASP A 326 9.13 -5.42 -12.28
N ASN A 327 9.94 -5.59 -13.34
CA ASN A 327 9.91 -6.74 -14.23
C ASN A 327 11.24 -7.53 -14.16
N PRO A 328 11.26 -8.71 -13.53
CA PRO A 328 12.46 -9.53 -13.42
C PRO A 328 12.94 -10.11 -14.76
N GLU A 329 12.06 -10.26 -15.75
CA GLU A 329 12.43 -10.78 -17.09
C GLU A 329 13.33 -9.80 -17.86
N LEU A 330 13.26 -8.52 -17.52
CA LEU A 330 14.08 -7.47 -18.14
C LEU A 330 15.41 -7.23 -17.40
N ARG A 331 15.79 -8.11 -16.47
CA ARG A 331 17.01 -7.94 -15.67
C ARG A 331 18.24 -7.92 -16.58
N GLY A 332 19.04 -6.87 -16.47
CA GLY A 332 20.24 -6.66 -17.29
C GLY A 332 19.98 -6.03 -18.67
N LYS A 333 18.72 -5.80 -19.04
CA LYS A 333 18.31 -5.16 -20.30
C LYS A 333 17.98 -3.67 -20.17
N GLY A 334 18.11 -3.13 -18.96
CA GLY A 334 17.90 -1.70 -18.72
C GLY A 334 18.84 -0.84 -19.56
N GLY A 335 18.27 0.18 -20.19
CA GLY A 335 19.00 1.09 -21.08
C GLY A 335 19.25 0.55 -22.48
N CYS A 336 18.80 -0.67 -22.81
CA CYS A 336 18.79 -1.12 -24.19
C CYS A 336 17.67 -0.43 -24.95
N TRP A 337 17.92 -0.01 -26.19
CA TRP A 337 16.85 0.35 -27.11
C TRP A 337 16.20 -0.92 -27.69
N CYS A 338 14.95 -0.79 -28.11
CA CYS A 338 14.14 -1.86 -28.67
C CYS A 338 13.19 -1.31 -29.73
N VAL A 339 12.74 -2.17 -30.64
CA VAL A 339 11.76 -1.85 -31.67
C VAL A 339 10.44 -2.53 -31.32
N ILE A 340 9.34 -1.79 -31.33
CA ILE A 340 8.00 -2.35 -31.08
C ILE A 340 7.56 -3.14 -32.31
N THR A 341 7.41 -4.46 -32.17
CA THR A 341 7.00 -5.34 -33.27
C THR A 341 5.49 -5.59 -33.26
N GLU A 342 4.88 -5.66 -32.08
CA GLU A 342 3.45 -5.86 -31.92
C GLU A 342 2.92 -5.05 -30.74
N VAL A 343 1.69 -4.57 -30.85
CA VAL A 343 1.01 -3.80 -29.83
C VAL A 343 -0.22 -4.58 -29.38
N HIS A 344 -0.23 -4.96 -28.10
CA HIS A 344 -1.37 -5.58 -27.43
C HIS A 344 -2.05 -4.57 -26.50
N ASN A 345 -3.22 -4.93 -25.96
CA ASN A 345 -4.01 -4.05 -25.08
C ASN A 345 -3.26 -3.59 -23.82
N PHE A 346 -2.39 -4.43 -23.24
CA PHE A 346 -1.67 -4.14 -21.98
C PHE A 346 -0.16 -4.36 -22.05
N SER A 347 0.34 -4.74 -23.23
CA SER A 347 1.74 -5.06 -23.46
C SER A 347 2.11 -4.75 -24.90
N CYS A 348 3.41 -4.64 -25.15
CA CYS A 348 4.00 -4.63 -26.48
C CYS A 348 4.89 -5.87 -26.58
N THR A 349 4.93 -6.48 -27.76
CA THR A 349 6.08 -7.31 -28.13
C THR A 349 7.15 -6.36 -28.65
N VAL A 350 8.35 -6.43 -28.09
CA VAL A 350 9.48 -5.60 -28.48
C VAL A 350 10.67 -6.46 -28.86
N ARG A 351 11.36 -6.08 -29.92
CA ARG A 351 12.59 -6.71 -30.40
C ARG A 351 13.81 -6.00 -29.86
N LEU A 352 14.68 -6.78 -29.24
CA LEU A 352 16.01 -6.40 -28.80
C LEU A 352 17.07 -7.11 -29.67
N TRP A 353 18.34 -6.79 -29.43
CA TRP A 353 19.49 -7.42 -30.08
C TRP A 353 19.55 -8.95 -29.90
N ASP A 354 18.95 -9.50 -28.84
CA ASP A 354 18.97 -10.93 -28.51
C ASP A 354 17.62 -11.65 -28.61
N GLY A 355 16.59 -10.97 -29.12
CA GLY A 355 15.28 -11.59 -29.35
C GLY A 355 14.10 -10.71 -28.97
N ASP A 356 12.92 -11.33 -28.97
CA ASP A 356 11.64 -10.66 -28.76
C ASP A 356 11.16 -10.88 -27.30
N TYR A 357 10.64 -9.82 -26.70
CA TYR A 357 10.21 -9.78 -25.30
C TYR A 357 8.82 -9.16 -25.17
N GLN A 358 8.01 -9.66 -24.25
CA GLN A 358 6.75 -9.01 -23.88
C GLN A 358 6.98 -8.02 -22.73
N VAL A 359 6.64 -6.76 -22.97
CA VAL A 359 6.84 -5.68 -22.01
C VAL A 359 5.59 -4.84 -21.87
N LYS A 360 5.34 -4.31 -20.67
CA LYS A 360 4.26 -3.36 -20.47
C LYS A 360 4.67 -1.96 -20.94
N PRO A 361 3.72 -1.09 -21.32
CA PRO A 361 4.02 0.30 -21.69
C PRO A 361 4.81 1.08 -20.62
N GLU A 362 4.61 0.77 -19.33
CA GLU A 362 5.34 1.37 -18.20
C GLU A 362 6.85 1.04 -18.15
N ASN A 363 7.26 -0.02 -18.85
CA ASN A 363 8.64 -0.48 -18.98
C ASN A 363 9.34 0.09 -20.23
N LEU A 364 8.67 0.97 -20.96
CA LEU A 364 9.18 1.62 -22.16
C LEU A 364 9.33 3.12 -21.92
N LYS A 365 10.42 3.69 -22.44
CA LYS A 365 10.67 5.13 -22.44
C LYS A 365 10.82 5.61 -23.87
N GLU A 366 10.12 6.70 -24.19
CA GLU A 366 10.21 7.35 -25.50
C GLU A 366 11.60 7.94 -25.73
N LEU A 367 12.08 7.76 -26.96
CA LEU A 367 13.29 8.39 -27.45
C LEU A 367 12.88 9.48 -28.45
N PRO A 368 13.42 10.72 -28.34
CA PRO A 368 13.03 11.85 -29.18
C PRO A 368 13.66 11.75 -30.58
N TYR A 369 13.46 10.62 -31.25
CA TYR A 369 14.03 10.31 -32.55
C TYR A 369 13.06 10.71 -33.67
N SER A 370 13.60 11.34 -34.72
CA SER A 370 12.86 11.57 -35.96
C SER A 370 12.55 10.24 -36.66
N ASN A 371 11.62 10.25 -37.63
CA ASN A 371 11.28 9.06 -38.41
C ASN A 371 12.51 8.43 -39.11
N GLU A 372 13.44 9.25 -39.59
CA GLU A 372 14.69 8.80 -40.20
C GLU A 372 15.62 8.14 -39.18
N GLN A 373 15.74 8.72 -37.98
CA GLN A 373 16.54 8.18 -36.89
C GLN A 373 15.96 6.85 -36.38
N GLN A 374 14.64 6.76 -36.25
CA GLN A 374 13.98 5.49 -35.91
C GLN A 374 14.23 4.43 -36.97
N GLU A 375 14.24 4.79 -38.26
CA GLU A 375 14.57 3.87 -39.36
C GLU A 375 16.03 3.37 -39.29
N MET A 376 16.98 4.23 -38.92
CA MET A 376 18.37 3.81 -38.70
C MET A 376 18.48 2.79 -37.57
N VAL A 377 17.80 3.03 -36.45
CA VAL A 377 17.81 2.11 -35.31
C VAL A 377 17.10 0.79 -35.65
N ARG A 378 16.00 0.82 -36.40
CA ARG A 378 15.33 -0.40 -36.90
C ARG A 378 16.27 -1.25 -37.76
N LYS A 379 16.95 -0.63 -38.72
CA LYS A 379 17.96 -1.32 -39.56
C LYS A 379 19.08 -1.91 -38.72
N LEU A 380 19.53 -1.18 -37.69
CA LEU A 380 20.52 -1.68 -36.75
C LEU A 380 19.98 -2.88 -35.96
N CYS A 381 18.72 -2.83 -35.51
CA CYS A 381 18.05 -3.94 -34.82
C CYS A 381 18.07 -5.21 -35.66
N ASP A 382 17.61 -5.11 -36.91
CA ASP A 382 17.56 -6.23 -37.83
C ASP A 382 18.94 -6.83 -38.09
N ARG A 383 19.99 -6.01 -38.11
CA ARG A 383 21.38 -6.48 -38.24
C ARG A 383 21.81 -7.25 -37.00
N LEU A 384 21.60 -6.69 -35.80
CA LEU A 384 21.99 -7.33 -34.54
C LEU A 384 21.26 -8.66 -34.32
N THR A 385 19.94 -8.71 -34.55
CA THR A 385 19.14 -9.92 -34.38
C THR A 385 19.53 -11.02 -35.37
N LYS A 386 19.98 -10.68 -36.59
CA LYS A 386 20.49 -11.67 -37.57
C LYS A 386 21.81 -12.30 -37.16
N ILE A 387 22.63 -11.58 -36.39
CA ILE A 387 23.95 -12.01 -35.93
C ILE A 387 23.82 -12.84 -34.65
N TYR A 388 22.82 -12.54 -33.82
CA TYR A 388 22.63 -13.19 -32.54
C TYR A 388 22.26 -14.67 -32.69
N HIS A 389 23.01 -15.53 -31.98
CA HIS A 389 22.73 -16.96 -31.83
C HIS A 389 22.99 -17.40 -30.38
N ALA A 390 22.21 -18.38 -29.89
CA ALA A 390 22.28 -18.81 -28.50
C ALA A 390 23.66 -19.40 -28.11
N GLU A 391 24.32 -20.07 -29.05
CA GLU A 391 25.63 -20.73 -28.85
C GLU A 391 26.84 -19.81 -29.11
N MET A 392 26.60 -18.54 -29.45
CA MET A 392 27.67 -17.56 -29.65
C MET A 392 28.50 -17.35 -28.37
N GLU A 393 29.80 -17.08 -28.55
CA GLU A 393 30.72 -16.74 -27.46
C GLU A 393 30.21 -15.56 -26.61
N ASP A 394 30.41 -15.63 -25.30
CA ASP A 394 29.98 -14.59 -24.36
C ASP A 394 30.59 -13.22 -24.67
N THR A 395 31.82 -13.19 -25.20
CA THR A 395 32.49 -11.97 -25.67
C THR A 395 31.70 -11.29 -26.79
N ALA A 396 31.26 -12.06 -27.79
CA ALA A 396 30.49 -11.53 -28.91
C ALA A 396 29.08 -11.09 -28.46
N LYS A 397 28.44 -11.85 -27.56
CA LYS A 397 27.18 -11.43 -26.91
C LYS A 397 27.34 -10.10 -26.15
N ALA A 398 28.46 -9.89 -25.46
CA ALA A 398 28.73 -8.64 -24.75
C ALA A 398 28.91 -7.44 -25.70
N VAL A 399 29.51 -7.66 -26.87
CA VAL A 399 29.60 -6.63 -27.93
C VAL A 399 28.21 -6.26 -28.45
N LEU A 400 27.37 -7.24 -28.80
CA LEU A 400 25.99 -6.99 -29.25
C LEU A 400 25.17 -6.27 -28.18
N ALA A 401 25.30 -6.68 -26.91
CA ALA A 401 24.67 -6.03 -25.79
C ALA A 401 25.10 -4.56 -25.64
N SER A 402 26.36 -4.26 -25.91
CA SER A 402 26.91 -2.90 -25.85
C SER A 402 26.35 -2.03 -26.97
N LEU A 403 26.28 -2.57 -28.20
CA LEU A 403 25.65 -1.89 -29.34
C LEU A 403 24.15 -1.63 -29.11
N GLY A 404 23.46 -2.56 -28.46
CA GLY A 404 22.05 -2.41 -28.08
C GLY A 404 21.76 -1.36 -27.00
N ARG A 405 22.78 -0.81 -26.33
CA ARG A 405 22.65 0.24 -25.29
C ARG A 405 23.04 1.63 -25.77
N ILE A 406 23.40 1.77 -27.04
CA ILE A 406 23.81 3.06 -27.60
C ILE A 406 22.59 4.00 -27.67
N ASP A 407 22.64 5.13 -26.97
CA ASP A 407 21.56 6.13 -26.90
C ASP A 407 21.55 7.11 -28.11
N ARG A 408 22.16 6.72 -29.23
CA ARG A 408 22.18 7.49 -30.48
C ARG A 408 21.78 6.59 -31.67
N PRO A 409 21.17 7.18 -32.71
CA PRO A 409 20.65 6.40 -33.84
C PRO A 409 21.71 5.96 -34.86
N TRP A 410 22.95 6.43 -34.75
CA TRP A 410 24.06 6.04 -35.64
C TRP A 410 25.19 5.35 -34.86
N LEU A 411 25.93 4.50 -35.57
CA LEU A 411 27.17 3.91 -35.10
C LEU A 411 28.37 4.77 -35.51
N THR A 412 29.41 4.79 -34.69
CA THR A 412 30.75 5.28 -35.07
C THR A 412 31.44 4.32 -36.03
N GLU A 413 32.55 4.75 -36.61
CA GLU A 413 33.39 3.90 -37.47
C GLU A 413 33.86 2.63 -36.75
N ILE A 414 34.27 2.75 -35.47
CA ILE A 414 34.72 1.62 -34.67
C ILE A 414 33.56 0.64 -34.39
N GLU A 415 32.41 1.14 -33.94
CA GLU A 415 31.21 0.32 -33.69
C GLU A 415 30.72 -0.37 -34.97
N SER A 416 30.72 0.35 -36.09
CA SER A 416 30.38 -0.19 -37.40
C SER A 416 31.37 -1.25 -37.86
N GLY A 417 32.66 -1.02 -37.63
CA GLY A 417 33.74 -1.98 -37.91
C GLY A 417 33.60 -3.26 -37.09
N LEU A 418 33.31 -3.14 -35.79
CA LEU A 418 33.02 -4.27 -34.91
C LEU A 418 31.82 -5.07 -35.38
N LEU A 419 30.73 -4.39 -35.73
CA LEU A 419 29.52 -5.05 -36.22
C LEU A 419 29.79 -5.79 -37.53
N THR A 420 30.50 -5.16 -38.47
CA THR A 420 30.86 -5.76 -39.76
C THR A 420 31.80 -6.95 -39.59
N PHE A 421 32.73 -6.88 -38.64
CA PHE A 421 33.60 -7.99 -38.29
C PHE A 421 32.81 -9.19 -37.77
N LEU A 422 31.83 -8.98 -36.89
CA LEU A 422 30.94 -10.05 -36.40
C LEU A 422 30.08 -10.62 -37.54
N GLU A 423 29.54 -9.78 -38.43
CA GLU A 423 28.78 -10.21 -39.60
C GLU A 423 29.59 -11.07 -40.58
N GLY A 424 30.91 -10.82 -40.68
CA GLY A 424 31.82 -11.56 -41.56
C GLY A 424 32.19 -12.95 -41.05
N ASN A 425 32.51 -13.06 -39.75
CA ASN A 425 33.01 -14.31 -39.16
C ASN A 425 31.90 -15.34 -38.88
N LEU A 426 30.64 -14.94 -38.75
CA LEU A 426 29.54 -15.89 -38.55
C LEU A 426 28.98 -16.47 -39.85
N LYS A 427 29.27 -15.83 -40.99
CA LYS A 427 28.93 -16.40 -42.31
C LYS A 427 29.83 -17.57 -42.69
N THR A 428 31.01 -17.69 -42.07
CA THR A 428 32.00 -18.73 -42.39
C THR A 428 31.82 -20.03 -41.63
N ASP A 429 31.03 -20.05 -40.55
CA ASP A 429 30.83 -21.26 -39.72
C ASP A 429 29.61 -22.12 -40.14
N ASN A 430 28.83 -21.67 -41.13
CA ASN A 430 27.70 -22.43 -41.71
C ASN A 430 28.05 -23.11 -43.05
N GLY A 431 29.34 -23.37 -43.32
CA GLY A 431 29.85 -23.98 -44.55
C GLY A 431 30.07 -25.48 -44.45
#